data_AF-A0A1V8T6I7-F1
#
_entry.id   AF-A0A1V8T6I7-F1
#
_cell.length_a   1.000
_cell.length_b   1.000
_cell.length_c   1.000
_cell.angle_alpha   90.00
_cell.angle_beta   90.00
_cell.angle_gamma   90.00
#
_symmetry.space_group_name_H-M   'P 1'
#
loop_
_entity.id
_entity.type
_entity.pdbx_description
1 polymer ?
#
loop_
_entity_poly.entity_id
_entity_poly.type
_entity_poly.pdbx_seq_one_letter_code
_entity_poly.pdbx_strand_id
1 'polypeptide(L)'
;MGACMSSGETGEGDQKKRSQAIDRGLEEDSKKLRRECKILLLGSGESGKSTIVKQMKIIHQNGYSVDELALYRHTIYKNLVDCAKALIGAMQQFEIDVENPANQQYCDFLLEYSVDPDPHSALDPRAGEAVKMVWKDPCVGKVFEHANEFYLMDSAPYFFDEVDRISAADYIPTEADVLRARTKTTGIYETRFQMGQLSIHMFDVGGQRSERKKWIHCFENVTSIIFCVALSEYDQVLLEESSQNRMMESLVLFDSVVNSRWFMRTSIILFLNKVDLFRQKLKKSPLQNYFPDYSGGDDVNRAAKYLLWRFNQVNRAHLNLYPHLTQATDTSNIRLVFAAVKETILQNALKDSGIL
;
A
#
# COMPACT_ATOMS: atom_id res chain seq x y z
N MET A 1 47.63 -58.79 4.27
CA MET A 1 46.15 -58.75 4.22
C MET A 1 45.71 -57.33 4.55
N GLY A 2 44.92 -56.72 3.68
CA GLY A 2 44.44 -55.35 3.83
C GLY A 2 44.09 -54.75 2.47
N ALA A 3 43.08 -55.31 1.80
CA ALA A 3 42.55 -54.80 0.55
C ALA A 3 41.63 -53.60 0.84
N CYS A 4 42.11 -52.38 0.61
CA CYS A 4 41.24 -51.21 0.49
C CYS A 4 40.76 -51.13 -0.95
N MET A 5 39.55 -51.63 -1.21
CA MET A 5 38.83 -51.43 -2.46
C MET A 5 38.50 -49.94 -2.61
N SER A 6 39.03 -49.28 -3.65
CA SER A 6 38.56 -47.96 -4.04
C SER A 6 37.20 -48.11 -4.72
N SER A 7 36.16 -47.60 -4.07
CA SER A 7 34.87 -47.29 -4.70
C SER A 7 35.00 -45.99 -5.52
N GLY A 8 35.97 -45.94 -6.45
CA GLY A 8 36.46 -44.72 -7.07
C GLY A 8 35.83 -44.33 -8.42
N GLU A 9 35.35 -45.29 -9.20
CA GLU A 9 34.95 -44.99 -10.59
C GLU A 9 33.44 -44.74 -10.78
N THR A 10 32.58 -45.32 -9.94
CA THR A 10 31.13 -45.07 -10.00
C THR A 10 30.73 -43.71 -9.43
N GLY A 11 31.47 -43.22 -8.44
CA GLY A 11 31.20 -41.94 -7.78
C GLY A 11 31.54 -40.70 -8.62
N GLU A 12 32.63 -40.73 -9.40
CA GLU A 12 33.04 -39.58 -10.24
C GLU A 12 32.10 -39.37 -11.43
N GLY A 13 31.64 -40.45 -12.07
CA GLY A 13 30.66 -40.38 -13.15
C GLY A 13 29.31 -39.82 -12.69
N ASP A 14 28.85 -40.23 -11.51
CA ASP A 14 27.60 -39.74 -10.93
C ASP A 14 27.72 -38.31 -10.39
N GLN A 15 28.86 -37.92 -9.82
CA GLN A 15 29.13 -36.53 -9.45
C GLN A 15 29.18 -35.61 -10.67
N LYS A 16 29.81 -36.03 -11.78
CA LYS A 16 29.85 -35.26 -13.02
C LYS A 16 28.46 -35.08 -13.63
N LYS A 17 27.64 -36.14 -13.66
CA LYS A 17 26.24 -36.05 -14.10
C LYS A 17 25.42 -35.11 -13.21
N ARG A 18 25.63 -35.17 -11.89
CA ARG A 18 24.95 -34.28 -10.93
C ARG A 18 25.37 -32.82 -11.13
N SER A 19 26.67 -32.56 -11.35
CA SER A 19 27.17 -31.23 -11.68
C SER A 19 26.54 -30.70 -12.97
N GLN A 20 26.54 -31.49 -14.05
CA GLN A 20 25.92 -31.09 -15.32
C GLN A 20 24.41 -30.83 -15.19
N ALA A 21 23.70 -31.60 -14.36
CA ALA A 21 22.30 -31.38 -14.07
C ALA A 21 22.07 -30.06 -13.31
N ILE A 22 22.94 -29.73 -12.35
CA ILE A 22 22.93 -28.45 -11.64
C ILE A 22 23.22 -27.30 -12.61
N ASP A 23 24.26 -27.40 -13.43
CA ASP A 23 24.64 -26.36 -14.40
C ASP A 23 23.50 -26.09 -15.39
N ARG A 24 22.84 -27.14 -15.87
CA ARG A 24 21.66 -27.02 -16.73
C ARG A 24 20.50 -26.34 -16.01
N GLY A 25 20.24 -26.70 -14.76
CA GLY A 25 19.22 -26.05 -13.93
C GLY A 25 19.51 -24.55 -13.75
N LEU A 26 20.76 -24.20 -13.44
CA LEU A 26 21.21 -22.81 -13.30
C LEU A 26 21.05 -22.02 -14.61
N GLU A 27 21.34 -22.63 -15.76
CA GLU A 27 21.17 -21.96 -17.06
C GLU A 27 19.69 -21.73 -17.40
N GLU A 28 18.83 -22.70 -17.11
CA GLU A 28 17.38 -22.58 -17.28
C GLU A 28 16.79 -21.51 -16.35
N ASP A 29 17.21 -21.46 -15.09
CA ASP A 29 16.80 -20.44 -14.12
C ASP A 29 17.31 -19.06 -14.51
N SER A 30 18.56 -18.95 -15.00
CA SER A 30 19.11 -17.70 -15.52
C SER A 30 18.29 -17.17 -16.70
N LYS A 31 17.86 -18.05 -17.62
CA LYS A 31 16.99 -17.67 -18.74
C LYS A 31 15.61 -17.21 -18.29
N LYS A 32 15.04 -17.83 -17.25
CA LYS A 32 13.76 -17.39 -16.66
C LYS A 32 13.90 -16.04 -15.97
N LEU A 33 14.91 -15.86 -15.13
CA LEU A 33 15.21 -14.61 -14.43
C LEU A 33 15.43 -13.44 -15.39
N ARG A 34 16.13 -13.67 -16.51
CA ARG A 34 16.32 -12.64 -17.56
C ARG A 34 15.02 -12.18 -18.22
N ARG A 35 13.95 -12.98 -18.17
CA ARG A 35 12.63 -12.64 -18.72
C ARG A 35 11.67 -12.10 -17.67
N GLU A 36 12.08 -12.07 -16.41
CA GLU A 36 11.27 -11.58 -15.31
C GLU A 36 11.40 -10.06 -15.21
N CYS A 37 10.28 -9.35 -15.23
CA CYS A 37 10.23 -7.91 -15.05
C CYS A 37 10.14 -7.60 -13.55
N LYS A 38 11.23 -7.08 -13.00
CA LYS A 38 11.30 -6.67 -11.60
C LYS A 38 10.67 -5.29 -11.43
N ILE A 39 9.60 -5.22 -10.63
CA ILE A 39 8.89 -3.99 -10.31
C ILE A 39 9.05 -3.68 -8.83
N LEU A 40 9.42 -2.45 -8.52
CA LEU A 40 9.54 -1.98 -7.15
C LEU A 40 8.43 -0.99 -6.81
N LEU A 41 7.66 -1.27 -5.75
CA LEU A 41 6.65 -0.35 -5.22
C LEU A 41 7.28 0.54 -4.16
N LEU A 42 7.42 1.84 -4.47
CA LEU A 42 7.99 2.84 -3.57
C LEU A 42 6.95 3.90 -3.20
N GLY A 43 7.22 4.67 -2.14
CA GLY A 43 6.35 5.74 -1.66
C GLY A 43 6.27 5.79 -0.15
N SER A 44 5.74 6.90 0.38
CA SER A 44 5.57 7.13 1.82
C SER A 44 4.69 6.07 2.48
N GLY A 45 4.68 6.03 3.83
CA GLY A 45 3.72 5.21 4.56
C GLY A 45 2.30 5.47 4.06
N GLU A 46 1.49 4.42 3.94
CA GLU A 46 0.05 4.52 3.64
C GLU A 46 -0.31 5.08 2.26
N SER A 47 0.66 5.28 1.36
CA SER A 47 0.40 5.79 0.01
C SER A 47 -0.39 4.84 -0.90
N GLY A 48 -0.64 3.60 -0.45
CA GLY A 48 -1.44 2.59 -1.14
C GLY A 48 -0.67 1.43 -1.77
N LYS A 49 0.65 1.34 -1.56
CA LYS A 49 1.51 0.26 -2.10
C LYS A 49 0.96 -1.14 -1.87
N SER A 50 0.72 -1.51 -0.61
CA SER A 50 0.20 -2.83 -0.27
C SER A 50 -1.22 -3.06 -0.80
N THR A 51 -2.03 -2.00 -0.96
CA THR A 51 -3.34 -2.09 -1.63
C THR A 51 -3.16 -2.44 -3.12
N ILE A 52 -2.16 -1.89 -3.80
CA ILE A 52 -1.83 -2.26 -5.18
C ILE A 52 -1.42 -3.74 -5.27
N VAL A 53 -0.63 -4.25 -4.33
CA VAL A 53 -0.27 -5.69 -4.28
C VAL A 53 -1.50 -6.56 -4.14
N LYS A 54 -2.41 -6.20 -3.21
CA LYS A 54 -3.69 -6.91 -3.01
C LYS A 54 -4.51 -6.92 -4.30
N GLN A 55 -4.55 -5.80 -5.03
CA GLN A 55 -5.21 -5.75 -6.35
C GLN A 55 -4.54 -6.67 -7.37
N MET A 56 -3.21 -6.83 -7.36
CA MET A 56 -2.55 -7.77 -8.28
C MET A 56 -2.97 -9.22 -8.01
N LYS A 57 -3.19 -9.59 -6.75
CA LYS A 57 -3.75 -10.90 -6.40
C LYS A 57 -5.18 -11.08 -6.94
N ILE A 58 -6.03 -10.06 -6.78
CA ILE A 58 -7.42 -10.06 -7.30
C ILE A 58 -7.45 -10.16 -8.83
N ILE A 59 -6.59 -9.40 -9.51
CA ILE A 59 -6.63 -9.25 -10.96
C ILE A 59 -5.93 -10.41 -11.67
N HIS A 60 -4.82 -10.92 -11.11
CA HIS A 60 -3.90 -11.84 -11.80
C HIS A 60 -3.69 -13.20 -11.10
N GLN A 61 -4.24 -13.43 -9.90
CA GLN A 61 -4.04 -14.67 -9.14
C GLN A 61 -5.35 -15.27 -8.60
N ASN A 62 -6.47 -15.10 -9.31
CA ASN A 62 -7.78 -15.66 -8.97
C ASN A 62 -8.39 -15.17 -7.65
N GLY A 63 -8.00 -14.00 -7.15
CA GLY A 63 -8.60 -13.44 -5.93
C GLY A 63 -8.14 -14.11 -4.65
N TYR A 64 -8.97 -13.97 -3.62
CA TYR A 64 -8.76 -14.56 -2.31
C TYR A 64 -9.70 -15.73 -2.10
N SER A 65 -9.18 -16.86 -1.62
CA SER A 65 -10.04 -17.95 -1.17
C SER A 65 -10.77 -17.58 0.13
N VAL A 66 -11.83 -18.31 0.48
CA VAL A 66 -12.55 -18.10 1.74
C VAL A 66 -11.63 -18.22 2.96
N ASP A 67 -10.70 -19.18 2.93
CA ASP A 67 -9.72 -19.38 4.01
C ASP A 67 -8.75 -18.18 4.10
N GLU A 68 -8.28 -17.65 2.96
CA GLU A 68 -7.43 -16.46 2.94
C GLU A 68 -8.16 -15.22 3.42
N LEU A 69 -9.45 -15.06 3.05
CA LEU A 69 -10.30 -13.98 3.54
C LEU A 69 -10.47 -14.07 5.06
N ALA A 70 -10.68 -15.28 5.61
CA ALA A 70 -10.82 -15.49 7.04
C ALA A 70 -9.58 -15.05 7.84
N LEU A 71 -8.36 -15.18 7.27
CA LEU A 71 -7.12 -14.70 7.91
C LEU A 71 -7.09 -13.17 8.09
N TYR A 72 -7.86 -12.41 7.32
CA TYR A 72 -7.96 -10.95 7.49
C TYR A 72 -8.92 -10.53 8.60
N ARG A 73 -9.74 -11.45 9.14
CA ARG A 73 -10.80 -11.13 10.11
C ARG A 73 -10.25 -10.38 11.33
N HIS A 74 -9.22 -10.92 11.99
CA HIS A 74 -8.56 -10.26 13.12
C HIS A 74 -8.04 -8.86 12.76
N THR A 75 -7.42 -8.70 11.58
CA THR A 75 -6.90 -7.40 11.12
C THR A 75 -8.03 -6.39 10.95
N ILE A 76 -9.16 -6.80 10.38
CA ILE A 76 -10.31 -5.93 10.16
C ILE A 76 -10.95 -5.52 11.48
N TYR A 77 -11.15 -6.47 12.41
CA TYR A 77 -11.64 -6.16 13.76
C TYR A 77 -10.72 -5.18 14.48
N LYS A 78 -9.42 -5.42 14.41
CA LYS A 78 -8.43 -4.51 14.98
C LYS A 78 -8.51 -3.13 14.34
N ASN A 79 -8.61 -3.04 13.02
CA ASN A 79 -8.76 -1.75 12.34
C ASN A 79 -10.04 -1.02 12.75
N LEU A 80 -11.17 -1.72 12.84
CA LEU A 80 -12.44 -1.16 13.30
C LEU A 80 -12.32 -0.55 14.69
N VAL A 81 -11.82 -1.34 15.66
CA VAL A 81 -11.66 -0.90 17.06
C VAL A 81 -10.61 0.19 17.20
N ASP A 82 -9.45 0.07 16.55
CA ASP A 82 -8.39 1.08 16.60
C ASP A 82 -8.87 2.41 15.99
N CYS A 83 -9.67 2.38 14.92
CA CYS A 83 -10.27 3.59 14.36
C CYS A 83 -11.27 4.23 15.32
N ALA A 84 -12.11 3.43 15.99
CA ALA A 84 -13.06 3.94 16.98
C ALA A 84 -12.33 4.57 18.17
N LYS A 85 -11.27 3.93 18.67
CA LYS A 85 -10.38 4.48 19.71
C LYS A 85 -9.72 5.78 19.28
N ALA A 86 -9.23 5.86 18.04
CA ALA A 86 -8.62 7.09 17.51
C ALA A 86 -9.65 8.23 17.42
N LEU A 87 -10.88 7.93 17.01
CA LEU A 87 -11.98 8.89 16.98
C LEU A 87 -12.32 9.41 18.39
N ILE A 88 -12.44 8.51 19.38
CA ILE A 88 -12.68 8.88 20.79
C ILE A 88 -11.50 9.67 21.37
N GLY A 89 -10.26 9.27 21.05
CA GLY A 89 -9.08 10.02 21.46
C GLY A 89 -9.07 11.44 20.90
N ALA A 90 -9.52 11.64 19.66
CA ALA A 90 -9.69 12.97 19.08
C ALA A 90 -10.81 13.76 19.79
N MET A 91 -11.95 13.13 20.12
CA MET A 91 -12.99 13.76 20.93
C MET A 91 -12.42 14.32 22.25
N GLN A 92 -11.63 13.52 22.96
CA GLN A 92 -10.97 13.94 24.21
C GLN A 92 -9.94 15.06 23.98
N GLN A 93 -9.13 14.96 22.91
CA GLN A 93 -8.11 15.95 22.59
C GLN A 93 -8.69 17.33 22.28
N PHE A 94 -9.82 17.38 21.59
CA PHE A 94 -10.49 18.63 21.19
C PHE A 94 -11.61 19.04 22.15
N GLU A 95 -11.73 18.38 23.31
CA GLU A 95 -12.76 18.66 24.32
C GLU A 95 -14.19 18.64 23.75
N ILE A 96 -14.47 17.68 22.85
CA ILE A 96 -15.76 17.46 22.22
C ILE A 96 -16.50 16.35 22.96
N ASP A 97 -17.50 16.72 23.75
CA ASP A 97 -18.37 15.77 24.43
C ASP A 97 -19.35 15.07 23.45
N VAL A 98 -19.71 13.83 23.79
CA VAL A 98 -20.80 13.12 23.11
C VAL A 98 -22.13 13.84 23.32
N GLU A 99 -22.94 13.97 22.27
CA GLU A 99 -24.24 14.63 22.40
C GLU A 99 -25.27 13.71 23.06
N ASN A 100 -25.13 12.40 22.90
CA ASN A 100 -25.93 11.43 23.65
C ASN A 100 -25.16 10.94 24.89
N PRO A 101 -25.60 11.26 26.12
CA PRO A 101 -24.90 10.82 27.34
C PRO A 101 -24.77 9.30 27.47
N ALA A 102 -25.68 8.54 26.85
CA ALA A 102 -25.61 7.07 26.84
C ALA A 102 -24.44 6.55 26.00
N ASN A 103 -23.82 7.37 25.16
CA ASN A 103 -22.64 7.01 24.38
C ASN A 103 -21.34 7.09 25.19
N GLN A 104 -21.34 7.78 26.34
CA GLN A 104 -20.14 7.86 27.19
C GLN A 104 -19.67 6.47 27.65
N GLN A 105 -20.59 5.62 28.10
CA GLN A 105 -20.28 4.24 28.48
C GLN A 105 -19.74 3.40 27.31
N TYR A 106 -20.10 3.73 26.06
CA TYR A 106 -19.58 3.05 24.88
C TYR A 106 -18.17 3.55 24.56
N CYS A 107 -17.90 4.84 24.71
CA CYS A 107 -16.55 5.39 24.61
C CYS A 107 -15.61 4.73 25.62
N ASP A 108 -16.00 4.69 26.90
CA ASP A 108 -15.19 4.10 27.97
C ASP A 108 -14.95 2.60 27.72
N PHE A 109 -15.99 1.86 27.35
CA PHE A 109 -15.87 0.44 26.98
C PHE A 109 -14.90 0.23 25.81
N LEU A 110 -15.02 1.02 24.74
CA LEU A 110 -14.18 0.87 23.55
C LEU A 110 -12.72 1.18 23.84
N LEU A 111 -12.41 2.17 24.69
CA LEU A 111 -11.03 2.51 25.07
C LEU A 111 -10.32 1.33 25.76
N GLU A 112 -11.04 0.61 26.63
CA GLU A 112 -10.52 -0.56 27.35
C GLU A 112 -10.57 -1.86 26.52
N TYR A 113 -11.51 -1.96 25.57
CA TYR A 113 -11.72 -3.17 24.78
C TYR A 113 -10.49 -3.56 23.95
N SER A 114 -10.14 -4.84 23.98
CA SER A 114 -9.06 -5.40 23.17
C SER A 114 -9.59 -6.55 22.33
N VAL A 115 -9.30 -6.51 21.03
CA VAL A 115 -9.70 -7.57 20.10
C VAL A 115 -8.93 -8.84 20.42
N ASP A 116 -9.64 -9.97 20.44
CA ASP A 116 -9.05 -11.30 20.62
C ASP A 116 -8.00 -11.56 19.51
N PRO A 117 -6.76 -11.97 19.87
CA PRO A 117 -5.75 -12.33 18.88
C PRO A 117 -6.10 -13.55 18.04
N ASP A 118 -7.04 -14.41 18.46
CA ASP A 118 -7.49 -15.55 17.67
C ASP A 118 -8.35 -15.08 16.46
N PRO A 119 -7.91 -15.34 15.21
CA PRO A 119 -8.69 -14.98 14.02
C PRO A 119 -10.00 -15.75 13.88
N HIS A 120 -10.21 -16.83 14.63
CA HIS A 120 -11.45 -17.59 14.65
C HIS A 120 -12.47 -17.07 15.65
N SER A 121 -12.04 -16.28 16.65
CA SER A 121 -12.95 -15.63 17.60
C SER A 121 -13.79 -14.56 16.89
N ALA A 122 -15.10 -14.59 17.12
CA ALA A 122 -15.99 -13.52 16.66
C ALA A 122 -15.77 -12.24 17.48
N LEU A 123 -16.08 -11.08 16.89
CA LEU A 123 -16.05 -9.82 17.63
C LEU A 123 -17.16 -9.83 18.68
N ASP A 124 -16.91 -9.23 19.86
CA ASP A 124 -17.95 -9.03 20.86
C ASP A 124 -19.09 -8.18 20.24
N PRO A 125 -20.35 -8.67 20.21
CA PRO A 125 -21.47 -7.90 19.68
C PRO A 125 -21.62 -6.53 20.34
N ARG A 126 -21.24 -6.40 21.62
CA ARG A 126 -21.23 -5.12 22.33
C ARG A 126 -20.22 -4.14 21.75
N ALA A 127 -19.07 -4.62 21.24
CA ALA A 127 -18.11 -3.76 20.56
C ALA A 127 -18.64 -3.25 19.22
N GLY A 128 -19.31 -4.10 18.44
CA GLY A 128 -20.02 -3.67 17.23
C GLY A 128 -21.05 -2.57 17.51
N GLU A 129 -21.91 -2.81 18.51
CA GLU A 129 -22.94 -1.85 18.91
C GLU A 129 -22.34 -0.54 19.45
N ALA A 130 -21.29 -0.62 20.27
CA ALA A 130 -20.60 0.55 20.79
C ALA A 130 -20.03 1.42 19.66
N VAL A 131 -19.32 0.81 18.69
CA VAL A 131 -18.76 1.55 17.55
C VAL A 131 -19.88 2.20 16.74
N LYS A 132 -20.98 1.48 16.48
CA LYS A 132 -22.15 2.01 15.77
C LYS A 132 -22.76 3.22 16.46
N MET A 133 -22.93 3.15 17.78
CA MET A 133 -23.55 4.21 18.56
C MET A 133 -22.68 5.45 18.66
N VAL A 134 -21.36 5.27 18.82
CA VAL A 134 -20.40 6.39 18.80
C VAL A 134 -20.32 7.01 17.39
N TRP A 135 -20.28 6.21 16.33
CA TRP A 135 -20.23 6.71 14.95
C TRP A 135 -21.46 7.54 14.56
N LYS A 136 -22.64 7.16 15.05
CA LYS A 136 -23.89 7.87 14.81
C LYS A 136 -24.11 9.08 15.72
N ASP A 137 -23.23 9.33 16.69
CA ASP A 137 -23.34 10.50 17.55
C ASP A 137 -23.12 11.78 16.72
N PRO A 138 -24.00 12.79 16.82
CA PRO A 138 -23.82 14.03 16.07
C PRO A 138 -22.50 14.76 16.36
N CYS A 139 -21.86 14.53 17.51
CA CYS A 139 -20.58 15.14 17.84
C CYS A 139 -19.46 14.76 16.85
N VAL A 140 -19.57 13.60 16.19
CA VAL A 140 -18.60 13.12 15.19
C VAL A 140 -18.40 14.15 14.09
N GLY A 141 -19.45 14.86 13.67
CA GLY A 141 -19.34 15.93 12.67
C GLY A 141 -18.31 16.99 13.08
N LYS A 142 -18.35 17.42 14.34
CA LYS A 142 -17.43 18.40 14.93
C LYS A 142 -16.01 17.86 15.01
N VAL A 143 -15.84 16.58 15.36
CA VAL A 143 -14.50 15.94 15.39
C VAL A 143 -13.86 15.96 14.00
N PHE A 144 -14.64 15.72 12.94
CA PHE A 144 -14.14 15.72 11.56
C PHE A 144 -13.81 17.12 11.01
N GLU A 145 -14.21 18.20 11.68
CA GLU A 145 -13.71 19.55 11.36
C GLU A 145 -12.21 19.67 11.65
N HIS A 146 -11.69 18.86 12.58
CA HIS A 146 -10.28 18.77 12.96
C HIS A 146 -9.54 17.58 12.30
N ALA A 147 -10.10 16.95 11.25
CA ALA A 147 -9.56 15.72 10.66
C ALA A 147 -8.13 15.81 10.07
N ASN A 148 -7.59 17.02 9.93
CA ASN A 148 -6.20 17.28 9.52
C ASN A 148 -5.22 17.39 10.71
N GLU A 149 -5.73 17.52 11.94
CA GLU A 149 -4.96 17.75 13.16
C GLU A 149 -4.69 16.47 13.97
N PHE A 150 -5.40 15.39 13.67
CA PHE A 150 -5.18 14.07 14.26
C PHE A 150 -5.08 12.99 13.19
N TYR A 151 -4.53 11.85 13.58
CA TYR A 151 -4.42 10.71 12.71
C TYR A 151 -5.67 9.81 12.82
N LEU A 152 -6.35 9.62 11.69
CA LEU A 152 -7.39 8.62 11.50
C LEU A 152 -7.10 7.85 10.21
N MET A 153 -7.40 6.55 10.21
CA MET A 153 -7.28 5.76 9.00
C MET A 153 -8.29 6.24 7.94
N ASP A 154 -7.85 6.42 6.70
CA ASP A 154 -8.73 6.81 5.59
C ASP A 154 -9.95 5.89 5.40
N SER A 155 -9.78 4.59 5.69
CA SER A 155 -10.85 3.58 5.60
C SER A 155 -11.79 3.56 6.81
N ALA A 156 -11.58 4.39 7.84
CA ALA A 156 -12.37 4.35 9.06
C ALA A 156 -13.89 4.52 8.80
N PRO A 157 -14.36 5.47 7.97
CA PRO A 157 -15.80 5.61 7.68
C PRO A 157 -16.40 4.33 7.07
N TYR A 158 -15.68 3.65 6.17
CA TYR A 158 -16.14 2.38 5.59
C TYR A 158 -16.36 1.31 6.67
N PHE A 159 -15.40 1.16 7.60
CA PHE A 159 -15.53 0.17 8.66
C PHE A 159 -16.68 0.50 9.62
N PHE A 160 -16.89 1.78 9.92
CA PHE A 160 -17.99 2.22 10.78
C PHE A 160 -19.36 2.03 10.11
N ASP A 161 -19.47 2.33 8.81
CA ASP A 161 -20.70 2.12 8.05
C ASP A 161 -21.04 0.62 7.90
N GLU A 162 -20.03 -0.24 7.81
CA GLU A 162 -20.17 -1.69 7.67
C GLU A 162 -20.15 -2.45 9.01
N VAL A 163 -20.18 -1.73 10.15
CA VAL A 163 -20.00 -2.32 11.49
C VAL A 163 -21.00 -3.43 11.80
N ASP A 164 -22.25 -3.31 11.35
CA ASP A 164 -23.29 -4.33 11.56
C ASP A 164 -22.93 -5.65 10.84
N ARG A 165 -22.37 -5.58 9.62
CA ARG A 165 -21.90 -6.77 8.89
C ARG A 165 -20.61 -7.33 9.49
N ILE A 166 -19.67 -6.45 9.87
CA ILE A 166 -18.37 -6.84 10.41
C ILE A 166 -18.51 -7.50 11.79
N SER A 167 -19.46 -7.05 12.62
CA SER A 167 -19.69 -7.60 13.96
C SER A 167 -20.58 -8.85 14.00
N ALA A 168 -21.10 -9.31 12.86
CA ALA A 168 -21.90 -10.53 12.78
C ALA A 168 -21.08 -11.78 13.16
N ALA A 169 -21.71 -12.75 13.84
CA ALA A 169 -21.03 -13.95 14.32
C ALA A 169 -20.48 -14.84 13.19
N ASP A 170 -21.12 -14.83 12.03
CA ASP A 170 -20.75 -15.57 10.82
C ASP A 170 -19.97 -14.72 9.81
N TYR A 171 -19.51 -13.52 10.21
CA TYR A 171 -18.82 -12.58 9.33
C TYR A 171 -17.60 -13.19 8.64
N ILE A 172 -17.61 -13.21 7.31
CA ILE A 172 -16.42 -13.51 6.49
C ILE A 172 -16.03 -12.23 5.74
N PRO A 173 -14.77 -11.79 5.84
CA PRO A 173 -14.27 -10.65 5.08
C PRO A 173 -14.50 -10.78 3.58
N THR A 174 -14.80 -9.66 2.94
CA THR A 174 -14.86 -9.54 1.49
C THR A 174 -13.55 -8.99 0.95
N GLU A 175 -13.32 -9.09 -0.37
CA GLU A 175 -12.18 -8.44 -1.01
C GLU A 175 -12.16 -6.92 -0.77
N ALA A 176 -13.34 -6.29 -0.67
CA ALA A 176 -13.47 -4.86 -0.36
C ALA A 176 -12.96 -4.53 1.05
N ASP A 177 -13.21 -5.41 2.02
CA ASP A 177 -12.65 -5.30 3.38
C ASP A 177 -11.14 -5.48 3.34
N VAL A 178 -10.66 -6.51 2.64
CA VAL A 178 -9.22 -6.81 2.52
C VAL A 178 -8.44 -5.65 1.88
N LEU A 179 -8.98 -5.03 0.84
CA LEU A 179 -8.36 -3.87 0.18
C LEU A 179 -8.22 -2.65 1.11
N ARG A 180 -9.15 -2.49 2.05
CA ARG A 180 -9.20 -1.39 3.02
C ARG A 180 -8.50 -1.72 4.34
N ALA A 181 -8.31 -3.00 4.62
CA ALA A 181 -7.60 -3.48 5.78
C ALA A 181 -6.15 -3.03 5.75
N ARG A 182 -5.66 -2.61 6.91
CA ARG A 182 -4.36 -2.02 7.11
C ARG A 182 -3.56 -2.83 8.11
N THR A 183 -2.39 -3.23 7.64
CA THR A 183 -1.31 -3.75 8.44
C THR A 183 -0.09 -2.91 8.12
N LYS A 184 0.67 -2.49 9.14
CA LYS A 184 1.94 -1.78 8.91
C LYS A 184 2.91 -2.74 8.24
N THR A 185 3.25 -2.49 6.97
CA THR A 185 4.22 -3.27 6.22
C THR A 185 5.62 -3.05 6.80
N THR A 186 6.22 -4.12 7.31
CA THR A 186 7.59 -4.13 7.85
C THR A 186 8.46 -5.05 7.02
N GLY A 187 9.59 -4.58 6.52
CA GLY A 187 10.47 -5.36 5.65
C GLY A 187 10.11 -5.27 4.16
N ILE A 188 10.44 -6.34 3.44
CA ILE A 188 10.31 -6.48 1.98
C ILE A 188 9.50 -7.73 1.70
N TYR A 189 8.43 -7.59 0.93
CA TYR A 189 7.56 -8.69 0.51
C TYR A 189 7.64 -8.84 -1.00
N GLU A 190 7.76 -10.07 -1.47
CA GLU A 190 7.85 -10.40 -2.89
C GLU A 190 6.58 -11.09 -3.36
N THR A 191 6.08 -10.72 -4.53
CA THR A 191 4.94 -11.36 -5.16
C THR A 191 5.24 -11.60 -6.63
N ARG A 192 5.01 -12.82 -7.11
CA ARG A 192 5.20 -13.19 -8.51
C ARG A 192 3.86 -13.51 -9.16
N PHE A 193 3.61 -12.94 -10.34
CA PHE A 193 2.40 -13.21 -11.10
C PHE A 193 2.63 -13.05 -12.60
N GLN A 194 1.75 -13.65 -13.40
CA GLN A 194 1.77 -13.52 -14.85
C GLN A 194 0.82 -12.40 -15.29
N MET A 195 1.32 -11.47 -16.10
CA MET A 195 0.55 -10.38 -16.69
C MET A 195 0.57 -10.50 -18.23
N GLY A 196 -0.26 -11.39 -18.76
CA GLY A 196 -0.21 -11.78 -20.17
C GLY A 196 1.04 -12.61 -20.45
N GLN A 197 1.96 -12.07 -21.26
CA GLN A 197 3.24 -12.73 -21.57
C GLN A 197 4.39 -12.29 -20.66
N LEU A 198 4.16 -11.29 -19.80
CA LEU A 198 5.17 -10.78 -18.88
C LEU A 198 5.12 -11.53 -17.55
N SER A 199 6.27 -12.03 -17.12
CA SER A 199 6.45 -12.57 -15.77
C SER A 199 6.84 -11.42 -14.84
N ILE A 200 5.96 -11.04 -13.91
CA ILE A 200 6.18 -9.90 -13.01
C ILE A 200 6.68 -10.40 -11.67
N HIS A 201 7.75 -9.78 -11.17
CA HIS A 201 8.26 -9.92 -9.80
C HIS A 201 8.17 -8.59 -9.09
N MET A 202 7.13 -8.44 -8.28
CA MET A 202 6.80 -7.22 -7.58
C MET A 202 7.34 -7.24 -6.15
N PHE A 203 7.99 -6.15 -5.75
CA PHE A 203 8.52 -5.94 -4.41
C PHE A 203 7.73 -4.83 -3.71
N ASP A 204 7.08 -5.17 -2.59
CA ASP A 204 6.43 -4.23 -1.68
C ASP A 204 7.30 -3.99 -0.46
N VAL A 205 7.62 -2.73 -0.21
CA VAL A 205 8.52 -2.34 0.88
C VAL A 205 7.82 -1.39 1.84
N GLY A 206 8.19 -1.47 3.12
CA GLY A 206 7.70 -0.52 4.13
C GLY A 206 8.00 0.93 3.75
N GLY A 207 6.96 1.79 3.75
CA GLY A 207 7.07 3.21 3.36
C GLY A 207 7.58 4.17 4.44
N GLN A 208 7.55 3.71 5.70
CA GLN A 208 7.94 4.50 6.88
C GLN A 208 9.45 4.70 6.94
N ARG A 209 9.89 5.81 7.55
CA ARG A 209 11.32 6.19 7.59
C ARG A 209 12.22 5.08 8.13
N SER A 210 11.78 4.36 9.16
CA SER A 210 12.52 3.24 9.77
C SER A 210 12.78 2.09 8.80
N GLU A 211 11.92 1.91 7.81
CA GLU A 211 11.97 0.80 6.86
C GLU A 211 12.81 1.12 5.62
N ARG A 212 13.01 2.40 5.28
CA ARG A 212 13.67 2.83 4.03
C ARG A 212 15.12 2.37 3.91
N LYS A 213 15.82 2.17 5.03
CA LYS A 213 17.20 1.62 5.03
C LYS A 213 17.27 0.23 4.40
N LYS A 214 16.18 -0.54 4.43
CA LYS A 214 16.11 -1.90 3.88
C LYS A 214 15.93 -1.90 2.36
N TRP A 215 15.47 -0.79 1.76
CA TRP A 215 15.13 -0.73 0.35
C TRP A 215 16.30 -1.07 -0.58
N ILE A 216 17.53 -0.73 -0.19
CA ILE A 216 18.73 -1.02 -0.97
C ILE A 216 18.87 -2.50 -1.34
N HIS A 217 18.34 -3.42 -0.52
CA HIS A 217 18.38 -4.86 -0.77
C HIS A 217 17.55 -5.33 -1.97
N CYS A 218 16.75 -4.44 -2.58
CA CYS A 218 15.95 -4.77 -3.75
C CYS A 218 16.21 -3.86 -4.96
N PHE A 219 17.23 -3.00 -4.95
CA PHE A 219 17.48 -1.99 -5.99
C PHE A 219 18.19 -2.53 -7.24
N GLU A 220 18.80 -3.71 -7.18
CA GLU A 220 19.49 -4.29 -8.33
C GLU A 220 18.51 -4.78 -9.40
N ASN A 221 18.83 -4.54 -10.68
CA ASN A 221 18.10 -5.02 -11.86
C ASN A 221 16.60 -4.69 -11.86
N VAL A 222 16.22 -3.50 -11.39
CA VAL A 222 14.82 -3.04 -11.41
C VAL A 222 14.44 -2.55 -12.81
N THR A 223 13.45 -3.21 -13.42
CA THR A 223 12.91 -2.83 -14.73
C THR A 223 12.07 -1.56 -14.65
N SER A 224 11.25 -1.42 -13.61
CA SER A 224 10.37 -0.25 -13.43
C SER A 224 10.07 0.01 -11.97
N ILE A 225 9.90 1.29 -11.62
CA ILE A 225 9.43 1.71 -10.30
C ILE A 225 7.99 2.17 -10.43
N ILE A 226 7.12 1.68 -9.56
CA ILE A 226 5.82 2.27 -9.32
C ILE A 226 5.92 3.08 -8.03
N PHE A 227 5.96 4.40 -8.15
CA PHE A 227 6.00 5.31 -7.02
C PHE A 227 4.59 5.76 -6.66
N CYS A 228 4.10 5.38 -5.48
CA CYS A 228 2.77 5.71 -4.99
C CYS A 228 2.79 6.97 -4.12
N VAL A 229 1.99 7.96 -4.48
CA VAL A 229 1.74 9.22 -3.76
C VAL A 229 0.26 9.24 -3.37
N ALA A 230 -0.04 9.48 -2.10
CA ALA A 230 -1.41 9.73 -1.68
C ALA A 230 -1.74 11.22 -1.86
N LEU A 231 -2.61 11.54 -2.82
CA LEU A 231 -3.02 12.92 -3.08
C LEU A 231 -3.73 13.56 -1.89
N SER A 232 -4.48 12.79 -1.10
CA SER A 232 -5.27 13.26 0.05
C SER A 232 -4.44 13.68 1.27
N GLU A 233 -3.11 13.51 1.24
CA GLU A 233 -2.20 13.80 2.36
C GLU A 233 -1.58 15.22 2.28
N TYR A 234 -2.06 16.08 1.37
CA TYR A 234 -1.51 17.43 1.16
C TYR A 234 -1.62 18.38 2.36
N ASP A 235 -2.56 18.12 3.26
CA ASP A 235 -2.88 18.91 4.44
C ASP A 235 -2.67 18.15 5.76
N GLN A 236 -2.04 16.97 5.70
CA GLN A 236 -1.77 16.12 6.87
C GLN A 236 -0.31 16.19 7.29
N VAL A 237 -0.08 15.93 8.58
CA VAL A 237 1.24 15.80 9.17
C VAL A 237 1.66 14.33 9.31
N LEU A 238 2.96 14.04 9.35
CA LEU A 238 3.47 12.68 9.49
C LEU A 238 3.12 12.12 10.87
N LEU A 239 2.82 10.82 10.91
CA LEU A 239 2.64 10.11 12.18
C LEU A 239 3.95 10.03 12.97
N GLU A 240 5.10 10.00 12.27
CA GLU A 240 6.41 9.99 12.91
C GLU A 240 6.87 11.40 13.38
N GLU A 241 6.29 12.48 12.84
CA GLU A 241 6.75 13.86 13.08
C GLU A 241 5.63 14.88 12.77
N SER A 242 4.99 15.41 13.81
CA SER A 242 3.80 16.29 13.69
C SER A 242 4.08 17.67 13.09
N SER A 243 5.34 18.10 12.99
CA SER A 243 5.73 19.36 12.36
C SER A 243 5.85 19.28 10.84
N GLN A 244 5.85 18.06 10.27
CA GLN A 244 6.18 17.86 8.86
C GLN A 244 4.97 17.41 8.04
N ASN A 245 4.70 18.16 6.97
CA ASN A 245 3.66 17.82 6.01
C ASN A 245 3.99 16.54 5.21
N ARG A 246 3.00 15.63 5.08
CA ARG A 246 3.17 14.32 4.42
C ARG A 246 3.44 14.43 2.93
N MET A 247 2.81 15.36 2.22
CA MET A 247 3.06 15.57 0.78
C MET A 247 4.47 16.11 0.54
N MET A 248 4.97 17.01 1.39
CA MET A 248 6.35 17.50 1.31
C MET A 248 7.36 16.37 1.57
N GLU A 249 7.10 15.49 2.54
CA GLU A 249 7.90 14.28 2.76
C GLU A 249 7.88 13.35 1.53
N SER A 250 6.72 13.19 0.88
CA SER A 250 6.62 12.41 -0.36
C SER A 250 7.44 13.02 -1.50
N LEU A 251 7.52 14.36 -1.61
CA LEU A 251 8.36 15.05 -2.60
C LEU A 251 9.85 14.83 -2.33
N VAL A 252 10.29 14.95 -1.06
CA VAL A 252 11.68 14.69 -0.66
C VAL A 252 12.07 13.23 -0.92
N LEU A 253 11.17 12.31 -0.58
CA LEU A 253 11.36 10.89 -0.84
C LEU A 253 11.48 10.62 -2.34
N PHE A 254 10.59 11.21 -3.14
CA PHE A 254 10.65 11.06 -4.59
C PHE A 254 11.94 11.64 -5.19
N ASP A 255 12.37 12.83 -4.77
CA ASP A 255 13.64 13.45 -5.16
C ASP A 255 14.83 12.49 -4.93
N SER A 256 14.86 11.81 -3.77
CA SER A 256 15.91 10.82 -3.45
C SER A 256 15.88 9.59 -4.35
N VAL A 257 14.69 9.17 -4.79
CA VAL A 257 14.50 7.98 -5.63
C VAL A 257 14.83 8.31 -7.08
N VAL A 258 14.19 9.32 -7.65
CA VAL A 258 14.33 9.68 -9.07
C VAL A 258 15.74 10.09 -9.45
N ASN A 259 16.50 10.68 -8.52
CA ASN A 259 17.89 11.08 -8.74
C ASN A 259 18.92 10.06 -8.22
N SER A 260 18.48 8.87 -7.81
CA SER A 260 19.36 7.79 -7.37
C SER A 260 20.16 7.19 -8.53
N ARG A 261 21.45 6.94 -8.30
CA ARG A 261 22.32 6.25 -9.27
C ARG A 261 21.85 4.84 -9.60
N TRP A 262 21.11 4.20 -8.69
CA TRP A 262 20.55 2.86 -8.91
C TRP A 262 19.48 2.83 -10.02
N PHE A 263 18.85 3.97 -10.31
CA PHE A 263 17.66 4.05 -11.17
C PHE A 263 17.84 4.89 -12.43
N MET A 264 19.08 5.21 -12.82
CA MET A 264 19.38 6.09 -13.96
C MET A 264 18.80 5.62 -15.31
N ARG A 265 18.46 4.33 -15.43
CA ARG A 265 17.84 3.75 -16.64
C ARG A 265 16.44 3.21 -16.40
N THR A 266 15.91 3.40 -15.20
CA THR A 266 14.62 2.85 -14.81
C THR A 266 13.50 3.82 -15.17
N SER A 267 12.40 3.32 -15.72
CA SER A 267 11.19 4.11 -15.90
C SER A 267 10.41 4.26 -14.59
N ILE A 268 9.84 5.43 -14.38
CA ILE A 268 9.01 5.70 -13.20
C ILE A 268 7.56 5.83 -13.61
N ILE A 269 6.73 4.96 -13.07
CA ILE A 269 5.28 5.06 -13.10
C ILE A 269 4.86 5.76 -11.81
N LEU A 270 4.24 6.93 -11.93
CA LEU A 270 3.82 7.73 -10.77
C LEU A 270 2.33 7.55 -10.53
N PHE A 271 1.98 6.84 -9.46
CA PHE A 271 0.60 6.70 -9.03
C PHE A 271 0.23 7.84 -8.10
N LEU A 272 -0.64 8.71 -8.59
CA LEU A 272 -1.30 9.75 -7.82
C LEU A 272 -2.60 9.15 -7.27
N ASN A 273 -2.48 8.47 -6.13
CA ASN A 273 -3.49 7.63 -5.51
C ASN A 273 -4.42 8.41 -4.56
N LYS A 274 -5.50 7.76 -4.11
CA LYS A 274 -6.53 8.32 -3.22
C LYS A 274 -7.22 9.56 -3.83
N VAL A 275 -7.43 9.54 -5.15
CA VAL A 275 -8.06 10.67 -5.87
C VAL A 275 -9.50 10.93 -5.44
N ASP A 276 -10.18 9.89 -4.96
CA ASP A 276 -11.51 9.95 -4.35
C ASP A 276 -11.52 10.78 -3.07
N LEU A 277 -10.61 10.49 -2.14
CA LEU A 277 -10.46 11.24 -0.89
C LEU A 277 -9.97 12.66 -1.15
N PHE A 278 -9.04 12.82 -2.09
CA PHE A 278 -8.53 14.13 -2.51
C PHE A 278 -9.66 15.03 -3.03
N ARG A 279 -10.56 14.50 -3.88
CA ARG A 279 -11.74 15.23 -4.38
C ARG A 279 -12.66 15.71 -3.26
N GLN A 280 -12.87 14.88 -2.24
CA GLN A 280 -13.71 15.25 -1.10
C GLN A 280 -13.05 16.34 -0.26
N LYS A 281 -11.75 16.21 -0.02
CA LYS A 281 -10.97 17.08 0.86
C LYS A 281 -10.74 18.47 0.30
N LEU A 282 -10.48 18.60 -1.01
CA LEU A 282 -10.25 19.89 -1.66
C LEU A 282 -11.37 20.91 -1.44
N LYS A 283 -12.61 20.45 -1.27
CA LYS A 283 -13.77 21.32 -1.00
C LYS A 283 -13.78 21.92 0.41
N LYS A 284 -13.09 21.27 1.36
CA LYS A 284 -13.08 21.62 2.79
C LYS A 284 -11.75 22.24 3.22
N SER A 285 -10.65 21.79 2.64
CA SER A 285 -9.28 22.17 2.97
C SER A 285 -8.59 22.68 1.69
N PRO A 286 -8.60 23.99 1.41
CA PRO A 286 -8.03 24.54 0.18
C PRO A 286 -6.53 24.22 0.05
N LEU A 287 -6.11 23.72 -1.13
CA LEU A 287 -4.72 23.34 -1.37
C LEU A 287 -3.75 24.53 -1.22
N GLN A 288 -4.22 25.76 -1.47
CA GLN A 288 -3.46 27.01 -1.37
C GLN A 288 -2.92 27.27 0.04
N ASN A 289 -3.59 26.76 1.07
CA ASN A 289 -3.16 26.92 2.46
C ASN A 289 -1.83 26.18 2.74
N TYR A 290 -1.53 25.15 1.95
CA TYR A 290 -0.34 24.31 2.08
C TYR A 290 0.66 24.54 0.94
N PHE A 291 0.16 25.01 -0.21
CA PHE A 291 0.92 25.30 -1.41
C PHE A 291 0.56 26.71 -1.90
N PRO A 292 1.16 27.78 -1.34
CA PRO A 292 0.76 29.17 -1.61
C PRO A 292 0.91 29.60 -3.08
N ASP A 293 1.76 28.91 -3.84
CA ASP A 293 1.99 29.13 -5.28
C ASP A 293 0.90 28.50 -6.17
N TYR A 294 -0.03 27.73 -5.61
CA TYR A 294 -1.15 27.17 -6.34
C TYR A 294 -2.32 28.18 -6.45
N SER A 295 -2.93 28.29 -7.63
CA SER A 295 -4.04 29.22 -7.89
C SER A 295 -5.25 28.56 -8.57
N GLY A 296 -5.28 27.23 -8.64
CA GLY A 296 -6.27 26.48 -9.43
C GLY A 296 -7.65 26.26 -8.79
N GLY A 297 -7.90 26.77 -7.58
CA GLY A 297 -9.16 26.58 -6.85
C GLY A 297 -9.30 25.17 -6.26
N ASP A 298 -10.52 24.64 -6.21
CA ASP A 298 -10.86 23.29 -5.74
C ASP A 298 -10.98 22.27 -6.90
N ASP A 299 -10.59 22.65 -8.12
CA ASP A 299 -10.62 21.76 -9.29
C ASP A 299 -9.59 20.64 -9.14
N VAL A 300 -10.10 19.41 -9.01
CA VAL A 300 -9.30 18.18 -8.81
C VAL A 300 -8.25 17.99 -9.89
N ASN A 301 -8.58 18.28 -11.16
CA ASN A 301 -7.66 18.05 -12.28
C ASN A 301 -6.52 19.07 -12.27
N ARG A 302 -6.82 20.35 -12.00
CA ARG A 302 -5.82 21.42 -11.86
C ARG A 302 -4.93 21.16 -10.65
N ALA A 303 -5.51 20.76 -9.51
CA ALA A 303 -4.78 20.44 -8.29
C ALA A 303 -3.85 19.23 -8.49
N ALA A 304 -4.34 18.15 -9.12
CA ALA A 304 -3.52 16.99 -9.43
C ALA A 304 -2.41 17.30 -10.44
N LYS A 305 -2.69 18.10 -11.48
CA LYS A 305 -1.66 18.56 -12.44
C LYS A 305 -0.60 19.43 -11.77
N TYR A 306 -1.00 20.27 -10.83
CA TYR A 306 -0.08 21.07 -10.04
C TYR A 306 0.84 20.19 -9.18
N LEU A 307 0.28 19.21 -8.46
CA LEU A 307 1.08 18.27 -7.68
C LEU A 307 2.02 17.46 -8.58
N LEU A 308 1.53 16.95 -9.71
CA LEU A 308 2.37 16.29 -10.73
C LEU A 308 3.52 17.20 -11.18
N TRP A 309 3.26 18.48 -11.44
CA TRP A 309 4.29 19.44 -11.80
C TRP A 309 5.36 19.57 -10.70
N ARG A 310 4.97 19.63 -9.42
CA ARG A 310 5.91 19.64 -8.28
C ARG A 310 6.80 18.39 -8.26
N PHE A 311 6.24 17.21 -8.51
CA PHE A 311 7.03 15.97 -8.63
C PHE A 311 7.96 15.99 -9.84
N ASN A 312 7.54 16.58 -10.96
CA ASN A 312 8.39 16.69 -12.14
C ASN A 312 9.54 17.69 -11.93
N GLN A 313 9.37 18.74 -11.12
CA GLN A 313 10.43 19.71 -10.83
C GLN A 313 11.64 19.10 -10.10
N VAL A 314 11.42 18.07 -9.28
CA VAL A 314 12.52 17.40 -8.55
C VAL A 314 13.20 16.30 -9.39
N ASN A 315 12.65 15.95 -10.56
CA ASN A 315 13.23 14.98 -11.50
C ASN A 315 14.39 15.58 -12.31
N ARG A 316 15.53 15.80 -11.65
CA ARG A 316 16.76 16.37 -12.26
C ARG A 316 17.48 15.37 -13.16
N ALA A 317 17.28 14.07 -12.92
CA ALA A 317 17.78 13.00 -13.77
C ALA A 317 17.02 12.87 -15.10
N HIS A 318 15.93 13.63 -15.28
CA HIS A 318 15.08 13.60 -16.47
C HIS A 318 14.61 12.18 -16.86
N LEU A 319 14.32 11.35 -15.85
CA LEU A 319 13.77 10.03 -16.07
C LEU A 319 12.36 10.12 -16.68
N ASN A 320 12.00 9.12 -17.48
CA ASN A 320 10.65 9.01 -18.04
C ASN A 320 9.64 8.79 -16.92
N LEU A 321 8.73 9.75 -16.75
CA LEU A 321 7.69 9.76 -15.73
C LEU A 321 6.31 9.54 -16.37
N TYR A 322 5.64 8.46 -15.97
CA TYR A 322 4.32 8.06 -16.48
C TYR A 322 3.26 8.21 -15.38
N PRO A 323 2.53 9.34 -15.33
CA PRO A 323 1.60 9.62 -14.25
C PRO A 323 0.22 8.97 -14.48
N HIS A 324 -0.36 8.41 -13.42
CA HIS A 324 -1.71 7.89 -13.41
C HIS A 324 -2.46 8.33 -12.15
N LEU A 325 -3.67 8.86 -12.34
CA LEU A 325 -4.63 9.03 -11.25
C LEU A 325 -5.21 7.67 -10.88
N THR A 326 -5.11 7.32 -9.60
CA THR A 326 -5.53 6.01 -9.11
C THR A 326 -6.43 6.11 -7.89
N GLN A 327 -7.32 5.13 -7.79
CA GLN A 327 -8.02 4.79 -6.56
C GLN A 327 -7.74 3.31 -6.30
N ALA A 328 -6.74 3.02 -5.48
CA ALA A 328 -6.29 1.64 -5.25
C ALA A 328 -7.38 0.71 -4.68
N THR A 329 -8.45 1.25 -4.09
CA THR A 329 -9.61 0.48 -3.61
C THR A 329 -10.62 0.15 -4.70
N ASP A 330 -10.51 0.73 -5.90
CA ASP A 330 -11.37 0.45 -7.05
C ASP A 330 -10.65 -0.49 -8.03
N THR A 331 -11.09 -1.74 -8.06
CA THR A 331 -10.53 -2.77 -8.94
C THR A 331 -10.69 -2.45 -10.43
N SER A 332 -11.77 -1.76 -10.84
CA SER A 332 -11.97 -1.40 -12.24
C SER A 332 -10.98 -0.32 -12.68
N ASN A 333 -10.78 0.70 -11.82
CA ASN A 333 -9.76 1.72 -12.04
C ASN A 333 -8.36 1.10 -12.15
N ILE A 334 -8.00 0.21 -11.24
CA ILE A 334 -6.68 -0.44 -11.25
C ILE A 334 -6.49 -1.36 -12.47
N ARG A 335 -7.52 -2.09 -12.92
CA ARG A 335 -7.44 -2.87 -14.17
C ARG A 335 -7.10 -2.00 -15.38
N LEU A 336 -7.75 -0.84 -15.52
CA LEU A 336 -7.49 0.10 -16.61
C LEU A 336 -6.08 0.70 -16.54
N VAL A 337 -5.66 1.14 -15.34
CA VAL A 337 -4.33 1.72 -15.13
C VAL A 337 -3.23 0.69 -15.40
N PHE A 338 -3.40 -0.56 -14.93
CA PHE A 338 -2.41 -1.61 -15.16
C PHE A 338 -2.34 -2.07 -16.62
N ALA A 339 -3.43 -1.97 -17.38
CA ALA A 339 -3.39 -2.20 -18.82
C ALA A 339 -2.45 -1.19 -19.51
N ALA A 340 -2.52 0.10 -19.16
CA ALA A 340 -1.61 1.12 -19.67
C ALA A 340 -0.17 0.92 -19.19
N VAL A 341 0.01 0.60 -17.90
CA VAL A 341 1.33 0.32 -17.31
C VAL A 341 2.01 -0.88 -17.96
N LYS A 342 1.25 -1.93 -18.31
CA LYS A 342 1.76 -3.10 -19.03
C LYS A 342 2.43 -2.71 -20.34
N GLU A 343 1.85 -1.78 -21.10
CA GLU A 343 2.43 -1.30 -22.36
C GLU A 343 3.74 -0.55 -22.12
N THR A 344 3.78 0.32 -21.11
CA THR A 344 5.00 1.03 -20.71
C THR A 344 6.12 0.07 -20.31
N ILE A 345 5.81 -0.92 -19.48
CA ILE A 345 6.78 -1.93 -19.04
C ILE A 345 7.29 -2.75 -20.23
N LEU A 346 6.39 -3.18 -21.12
CA LEU A 346 6.76 -3.95 -22.31
C LEU A 346 7.69 -3.14 -23.22
N GLN A 347 7.37 -1.87 -23.49
CA GLN A 347 8.22 -1.01 -24.32
C GLN A 347 9.62 -0.84 -23.73
N ASN A 348 9.73 -0.67 -22.41
CA ASN A 348 11.02 -0.51 -21.76
C ASN A 348 11.82 -1.82 -21.74
N ALA A 349 11.16 -2.95 -21.46
CA ALA A 349 11.79 -4.27 -21.53
C ALA A 349 12.32 -4.57 -22.95
N LEU A 350 11.58 -4.18 -23.99
CA LEU A 350 12.01 -4.34 -25.38
C LEU A 350 13.21 -3.44 -25.74
N LYS A 351 13.23 -2.18 -25.28
CA LYS A 351 14.38 -1.28 -25.46
C LYS A 351 15.64 -1.82 -24.76
N ASP A 352 15.50 -2.30 -23.53
CA ASP A 352 16.62 -2.89 -22.78
C ASP A 352 17.16 -4.16 -23.45
N SER A 353 16.30 -4.90 -24.17
CA SER A 353 16.72 -6.07 -24.95
C SER A 353 17.37 -5.74 -26.31
N GLY A 354 17.39 -4.46 -26.72
CA GLY A 354 17.98 -4.00 -27.98
C GLY A 354 17.14 -4.35 -29.23
N ILE A 355 15.86 -4.68 -29.06
CA ILE A 355 14.92 -4.98 -30.15
C ILE A 355 14.31 -3.70 -30.74
N LEU A 356 14.25 -2.63 -29.93
CA LEU A 356 13.79 -1.27 -30.25
C LEU A 356 14.92 -0.30 -29.90
#